data_AF-K9KEZ4-F1
#
_entry.id   AF-K9KEZ4-F1
#
_cell.length_a   1.000
_cell.length_b   1.000
_cell.length_c   1.000
_cell.angle_alpha   90.00
_cell.angle_beta   90.00
_cell.angle_gamma   90.00
#
_symmetry.space_group_name_H-M   'P 1'
#
loop_
_entity.id
_entity.type
_entity.pdbx_description
1 polymer ?
#
loop_
_entity_poly.entity_id
_entity_poly.type
_entity_poly.pdbx_seq_one_letter_code
_entity_poly.pdbx_strand_id
1 'polypeptide(L)'
;FWFSYILFLIFLGGMLVLFIYVTSLASNEMFSLSMKLTTICVMATAILMLISVFMDKSSTTCFMQNLEMQPFNQMKNILPENALNLHKLYNFPTNMITILLMNYLLVNLIAVVKITKLFYGPLRPMNYEQT
;
A
#
# COMPACT_ATOMS: atom_id res chain seq x y z
N PHE A 1 -3.74 -12.86 12.99
CA PHE A 1 -4.01 -13.58 11.72
C PHE A 1 -5.02 -12.90 10.81
N TRP A 2 -6.28 -12.64 11.24
CA TRP A 2 -7.25 -11.95 10.37
C TRP A 2 -6.79 -10.56 9.91
N PHE A 3 -6.15 -9.80 10.79
CA PHE A 3 -5.64 -8.46 10.45
C PHE A 3 -4.58 -8.48 9.33
N SER A 4 -3.59 -9.37 9.41
CA SER A 4 -2.55 -9.50 8.37
C SER A 4 -3.12 -9.94 7.03
N TYR A 5 -4.16 -10.80 7.04
CA TYR A 5 -4.86 -11.21 5.82
C TYR A 5 -5.63 -10.05 5.17
N ILE A 6 -6.38 -9.26 5.95
CA ILE A 6 -7.11 -8.08 5.44
C ILE A 6 -6.12 -7.06 4.84
N LEU A 7 -5.01 -6.81 5.52
CA LEU A 7 -3.98 -5.88 5.05
C LEU A 7 -3.39 -6.35 3.70
N PHE A 8 -3.10 -7.66 3.58
CA PHE A 8 -2.61 -8.24 2.33
C PHE A 8 -3.60 -8.03 1.18
N LEU A 9 -4.90 -8.28 1.39
CA LEU A 9 -5.92 -8.08 0.36
C LEU A 9 -6.03 -6.62 -0.10
N ILE A 10 -6.03 -5.66 0.84
CA ILE A 10 -6.12 -4.24 0.53
C ILE A 10 -4.90 -3.78 -0.26
N PHE A 11 -3.70 -4.20 0.15
CA PHE A 11 -2.47 -3.84 -0.54
C PHE A 11 -2.41 -4.40 -1.96
N LEU A 12 -2.73 -5.69 -2.13
CA LEU A 12 -2.70 -6.34 -3.43
C LEU A 12 -3.75 -5.76 -4.38
N GLY A 13 -4.98 -5.53 -3.90
CA GLY A 13 -6.04 -4.90 -4.68
C GLY A 13 -5.70 -3.45 -5.08
N GLY A 14 -5.22 -2.64 -4.14
CA GLY A 14 -4.87 -1.24 -4.39
C GLY A 14 -3.70 -1.09 -5.37
N MET A 15 -2.67 -1.94 -5.24
CA MET A 15 -1.52 -1.93 -6.15
C MET A 15 -1.89 -2.34 -7.58
N LEU A 16 -2.80 -3.29 -7.76
CA LEU A 16 -3.27 -3.70 -9.10
C LEU A 16 -4.00 -2.57 -9.82
N VAL A 17 -4.89 -1.84 -9.13
CA VAL A 17 -5.61 -0.69 -9.73
C VAL A 17 -4.64 0.42 -10.12
N LEU A 18 -3.71 0.76 -9.23
CA LEU A 18 -2.67 1.75 -9.52
C LEU A 18 -1.78 1.33 -10.70
N PHE A 19 -1.44 0.05 -10.79
CA PHE A 19 -0.62 -0.48 -11.89
C PHE A 19 -1.31 -0.30 -13.25
N ILE A 20 -2.60 -0.64 -13.36
CA ILE A 20 -3.38 -0.46 -14.59
C ILE A 20 -3.47 1.03 -14.95
N TYR A 21 -3.71 1.91 -13.97
CA TYR A 21 -3.78 3.35 -14.20
C TYR A 21 -2.45 3.90 -14.77
N VAL A 22 -1.31 3.59 -14.14
CA VAL A 22 -0.01 4.09 -14.56
C VAL A 22 0.40 3.55 -15.93
N THR A 23 0.18 2.27 -16.19
CA THR A 23 0.50 1.67 -17.51
C THR A 23 -0.40 2.22 -18.63
N SER A 24 -1.63 2.62 -18.33
CA SER A 24 -2.51 3.28 -19.32
C SER A 24 -2.12 4.74 -19.61
N LEU A 25 -1.44 5.40 -18.68
CA LEU A 25 -1.01 6.79 -18.81
C LEU A 25 0.40 6.94 -19.41
N ALA A 26 1.30 6.00 -19.11
CA ALA A 26 2.67 6.05 -19.59
C ALA A 26 2.70 5.95 -21.12
N SER A 27 3.41 6.87 -21.78
CA SER A 27 3.69 6.74 -23.21
C SER A 27 4.50 5.46 -23.41
N ASN A 28 4.06 4.64 -24.37
CA ASN A 28 4.70 3.36 -24.70
C ASN A 28 6.02 3.59 -25.49
N GLU A 29 6.79 4.60 -25.08
CA GLU A 29 8.07 4.94 -25.69
C GLU A 29 9.11 3.89 -25.35
N MET A 30 9.89 3.48 -26.36
CA MET A 30 10.97 2.53 -26.17
C MET A 30 11.98 3.13 -25.19
N PHE A 31 12.07 2.52 -24.01
CA PHE A 31 12.95 3.00 -22.96
C PHE A 31 14.41 2.92 -23.41
N SER A 32 15.05 4.08 -23.61
CA SER A 32 16.48 4.17 -23.92
C SER A 32 17.27 4.33 -22.62
N LEU A 33 17.74 3.20 -22.09
CA LEU A 33 18.56 3.16 -20.90
C LEU A 33 19.98 3.66 -21.24
N SER A 34 20.36 4.85 -20.77
CA SER A 34 21.72 5.32 -20.92
C SER A 34 22.64 4.64 -19.90
N MET A 35 23.70 3.99 -20.38
CA MET A 35 24.62 3.21 -19.52
C MET A 35 25.37 4.09 -18.50
N LYS A 36 25.52 5.38 -18.79
CA LYS A 36 26.10 6.36 -17.87
C LYS A 36 25.16 6.69 -16.70
N LEU A 37 23.87 6.83 -16.96
CA LEU A 37 22.90 7.12 -15.89
C LEU A 37 22.72 5.90 -14.98
N THR A 38 22.69 4.70 -15.54
CA THR A 38 22.54 3.48 -14.73
C THR A 38 23.72 3.20 -13.85
N THR A 39 24.95 3.42 -14.34
CA THR A 39 26.15 3.28 -13.51
C THR A 39 26.16 4.27 -12.35
N ILE A 40 25.70 5.52 -12.56
CA ILE A 40 25.54 6.50 -11.49
C ILE A 40 24.47 6.06 -10.47
N CYS A 41 23.31 5.57 -10.94
CA CYS A 41 22.25 5.08 -10.05
C CYS A 41 22.72 3.89 -9.20
N VAL A 42 23.41 2.92 -9.81
CA VAL A 42 23.94 1.75 -9.08
C VAL A 42 24.94 2.19 -8.02
N MET A 43 25.87 3.09 -8.35
CA MET A 43 26.82 3.61 -7.36
C MET A 43 26.12 4.37 -6.23
N ALA A 44 25.10 5.18 -6.52
CA ALA A 44 24.33 5.89 -5.51
C ALA A 44 23.60 4.92 -4.56
N THR A 45 22.99 3.86 -5.09
CA THR A 45 22.33 2.84 -4.25
C THR A 45 23.32 2.08 -3.37
N ALA A 46 24.51 1.75 -3.88
CA ALA A 46 25.55 1.08 -3.11
C ALA A 46 26.05 1.94 -1.94
N ILE A 47 26.23 3.24 -2.17
CA ILE A 47 26.65 4.18 -1.12
C ILE A 47 25.56 4.31 -0.05
N LEU A 48 24.29 4.40 -0.45
CA LEU A 48 23.17 4.46 0.50
C LEU A 48 23.05 3.18 1.35
N MET A 49 23.25 2.02 0.74
CA MET A 49 23.27 0.75 1.48
C MET A 49 24.41 0.71 2.49
N LEU A 50 25.62 1.17 2.12
CA LEU A 50 26.74 1.26 3.05
C LEU A 50 26.44 2.19 4.23
N ILE A 51 25.89 3.38 3.95
CA ILE A 51 25.50 4.33 5.01
C ILE A 51 24.47 3.70 5.96
N SER A 52 23.49 2.96 5.44
CA SER A 52 22.46 2.32 6.26
C SER A 52 23.02 1.28 7.23
N VAL A 53 24.06 0.54 6.80
CA VAL A 53 24.73 -0.45 7.65
C VAL A 53 25.54 0.22 8.76
N PHE A 54 26.16 1.37 8.48
CA PHE A 54 26.96 2.09 9.48
C PHE A 54 26.13 2.89 10.48
N MET A 55 24.98 3.42 10.05
CA MET A 55 24.12 4.23 10.91
C MET A 55 23.36 3.38 11.94
N ASP A 56 23.01 2.13 11.59
CA ASP A 56 22.23 1.29 12.49
C ASP A 56 23.12 0.33 13.30
N LYS A 57 23.51 0.78 14.49
CA LYS A 57 24.23 -0.03 15.48
C LYS A 57 23.38 -1.18 16.05
N SER A 58 22.07 -1.17 15.79
CA SER A 58 21.12 -2.21 16.22
C SER A 58 21.02 -3.42 15.27
N SER A 59 21.72 -3.38 14.13
CA SER A 59 21.78 -4.50 13.16
C SER A 59 22.36 -5.81 13.75
N THR A 60 23.03 -5.76 14.91
CA THR A 60 23.51 -6.94 15.65
C THR A 60 22.65 -7.29 16.87
N THR A 61 21.78 -6.38 17.33
CA THR A 61 20.82 -6.70 18.38
C THR A 61 19.58 -7.27 17.73
N CYS A 62 19.46 -8.59 17.82
CA CYS A 62 18.28 -9.35 17.50
C CYS A 62 17.07 -8.75 18.23
N PHE A 63 16.40 -7.77 17.62
CA PHE A 63 15.08 -7.26 18.02
C PHE A 63 14.00 -8.31 17.65
N MET A 64 14.30 -9.59 17.87
CA MET A 64 13.40 -10.73 17.66
C MET A 64 12.84 -11.19 19.01
N GLN A 65 12.61 -10.27 19.95
CA GLN A 65 11.66 -10.53 21.02
C GLN A 65 10.35 -9.86 20.63
N ASN A 66 9.60 -10.59 19.81
CA ASN A 66 8.21 -10.27 19.60
C ASN A 66 7.46 -10.53 20.93
N LEU A 67 6.54 -9.67 21.31
CA LEU A 67 5.72 -9.87 22.53
C LEU A 67 4.90 -11.17 22.48
N GLU A 68 4.71 -11.74 21.28
CA GLU A 68 4.08 -13.04 21.06
C GLU A 68 4.99 -14.26 21.30
N MET A 69 6.28 -14.05 21.59
CA MET A 69 7.24 -15.12 21.94
C MET A 69 7.21 -15.46 23.44
N GLN A 70 6.10 -15.19 24.12
CA GLN A 70 5.89 -15.66 25.50
C GLN A 70 5.67 -17.18 25.49
N PRO A 71 6.23 -17.93 26.47
CA PRO A 71 6.05 -19.36 26.53
C PRO A 71 4.57 -19.71 26.65
N PHE A 72 4.16 -20.72 25.88
CA PHE A 72 2.79 -21.25 25.71
C PHE A 72 2.03 -21.55 27.02
N ASN A 73 2.71 -21.55 28.17
CA ASN A 73 2.15 -21.88 29.48
C ASN A 73 1.19 -20.85 30.09
N GLN A 74 0.99 -19.68 29.46
CA GLN A 74 0.04 -18.67 29.93
C GLN A 74 -1.19 -18.48 29.04
N MET A 75 -1.39 -19.35 28.03
CA MET A 75 -2.57 -19.34 27.16
C MET A 75 -3.80 -19.98 27.84
N LYS A 76 -4.26 -19.41 28.96
CA LYS A 76 -5.57 -19.73 29.54
C LYS A 76 -6.67 -18.73 29.18
N ASN A 77 -6.46 -17.87 28.20
CA ASN A 77 -7.53 -17.12 27.56
C ASN A 77 -7.73 -17.65 26.14
N ILE A 78 -8.66 -18.61 26.04
CA ILE A 78 -9.11 -19.25 24.79
C ILE A 78 -10.07 -18.32 24.04
N LEU A 79 -9.70 -17.06 23.92
CA LEU A 79 -10.29 -16.19 22.92
C LEU A 79 -9.19 -15.85 21.93
N PRO A 80 -9.37 -16.12 20.64
CA PRO A 80 -8.44 -15.61 19.65
C PRO A 80 -8.42 -14.10 19.83
N GLU A 81 -7.31 -13.57 20.35
CA GLU A 81 -7.15 -12.14 20.70
C GLU A 81 -7.56 -11.22 19.53
N ASN A 82 -7.42 -11.73 18.31
CA ASN A 82 -7.78 -11.06 17.08
C ASN A 82 -9.29 -11.03 16.76
N ALA A 83 -10.09 -12.02 17.15
CA ALA A 83 -11.53 -12.03 16.82
C ALA A 83 -12.33 -11.13 17.77
N LEU A 84 -11.94 -11.09 19.05
CA LEU A 84 -12.58 -10.25 20.06
C LEU A 84 -12.40 -8.75 19.75
N ASN A 85 -11.25 -8.38 19.19
CA ASN A 85 -10.95 -7.01 18.78
C ASN A 85 -11.83 -6.51 17.62
N LEU A 86 -12.20 -7.37 16.66
CA LEU A 86 -13.07 -6.99 15.55
C LEU A 86 -14.51 -6.70 16.01
N HIS A 87 -15.04 -7.52 16.92
CA HIS A 87 -16.40 -7.32 17.46
C HIS A 87 -16.49 -6.00 18.26
N LYS A 88 -15.39 -5.57 18.87
CA LYS A 88 -15.35 -4.31 19.63
C LYS A 88 -15.61 -3.08 18.75
N LEU A 89 -15.22 -3.11 17.47
CA LEU A 89 -15.42 -1.98 16.54
C LEU A 89 -16.89 -1.62 16.34
N TYR A 90 -17.78 -2.63 16.28
CA TYR A 90 -19.22 -2.42 16.10
C TYR A 90 -19.96 -2.13 17.41
N ASN A 91 -19.31 -2.37 18.56
CA ASN A 91 -19.88 -2.07 19.86
C ASN A 91 -19.67 -0.61 20.26
N PHE A 92 -20.54 -0.12 21.15
CA PHE A 92 -20.35 1.18 21.80
C PHE A 92 -19.07 1.15 22.67
N PRO A 93 -18.25 2.22 22.71
CA PRO A 93 -18.43 3.55 22.10
C PRO A 93 -17.87 3.69 20.67
N THR A 94 -17.11 2.72 20.19
CA THR A 94 -16.36 2.79 18.93
C THR A 94 -17.23 2.72 17.67
N ASN A 95 -18.49 2.31 17.78
CA ASN A 95 -19.44 2.24 16.66
C ASN A 95 -19.55 3.56 15.87
N MET A 96 -19.41 4.72 16.51
CA MET A 96 -19.46 6.02 15.81
C MET A 96 -18.39 6.14 14.71
N ILE A 97 -17.22 5.55 14.92
CA ILE A 97 -16.15 5.52 13.91
C ILE A 97 -16.59 4.69 12.70
N THR A 98 -17.29 3.58 12.91
CA THR A 98 -17.78 2.74 11.80
C THR A 98 -18.83 3.46 10.96
N ILE A 99 -19.76 4.18 11.61
CA ILE A 99 -20.77 5.01 10.92
C ILE A 99 -20.10 6.12 10.10
N LEU A 100 -19.04 6.74 10.64
CA LEU A 100 -18.26 7.74 9.91
C LEU A 100 -17.60 7.14 8.66
N LEU A 101 -16.98 5.96 8.75
CA LEU A 101 -16.36 5.29 7.60
C LEU A 101 -17.37 4.94 6.50
N MET A 102 -18.57 4.48 6.86
CA MET A 102 -19.61 4.17 5.87
C MET A 102 -20.01 5.43 5.09
N ASN A 103 -20.23 6.54 5.78
CA ASN A 103 -20.54 7.82 5.13
C ASN A 103 -19.38 8.32 4.26
N TYR A 104 -18.13 8.18 4.73
CA TYR A 104 -16.94 8.54 3.95
C TYR A 104 -16.85 7.77 2.63
N LEU A 105 -17.05 6.45 2.66
CA LEU A 105 -17.04 5.62 1.44
C LEU A 105 -18.18 5.98 0.48
N LEU A 106 -19.36 6.31 1.01
CA LEU A 106 -20.50 6.74 0.20
C LEU A 106 -20.22 8.07 -0.51
N VAL A 107 -19.68 9.06 0.21
CA VAL A 107 -19.31 10.36 -0.37
C VAL A 107 -18.22 10.18 -1.43
N ASN A 108 -17.22 9.33 -1.19
CA ASN A 108 -16.18 9.02 -2.16
C ASN A 108 -16.74 8.44 -3.45
N LEU A 109 -17.70 7.51 -3.39
CA LEU A 109 -18.33 6.95 -4.59
C LEU A 109 -19.04 8.05 -5.40
N ILE A 110 -19.82 8.92 -4.74
CA ILE A 110 -20.51 10.04 -5.42
C ILE A 110 -19.50 10.99 -6.06
N ALA A 111 -18.42 11.32 -5.35
CA ALA A 111 -17.36 12.20 -5.85
C ALA A 111 -16.67 11.60 -7.09
N VAL A 112 -16.31 10.31 -7.05
CA VAL A 112 -15.69 9.60 -8.19
C VAL A 112 -16.62 9.60 -9.40
N VAL A 113 -17.91 9.34 -9.23
CA VAL A 113 -18.89 9.39 -10.33
C VAL A 113 -19.02 10.81 -10.90
N LYS A 114 -18.90 11.87 -10.09
CA LYS A 114 -18.91 13.25 -10.60
C LYS A 114 -17.63 13.61 -11.35
N ILE A 115 -16.45 13.20 -10.85
CA ILE A 115 -15.16 13.48 -11.49
C ILE A 115 -15.04 12.73 -12.83
N THR A 116 -15.46 11.47 -12.89
CA THR A 116 -15.37 10.65 -14.10
C THR A 116 -16.35 11.06 -15.20
N LYS A 117 -17.39 11.85 -14.90
CA LYS A 117 -18.36 12.38 -15.89
C LYS A 117 -17.86 13.59 -16.69
N LEU A 118 -16.56 13.90 -16.63
CA LEU A 118 -15.95 14.92 -17.48
C LEU A 118 -15.95 14.45 -18.95
N PHE A 119 -16.87 14.99 -19.77
CA PHE A 119 -16.92 14.78 -21.22
C PHE A 119 -15.86 15.62 -21.96
N TYR A 120 -14.60 15.45 -21.60
CA TYR A 120 -13.51 15.88 -22.48
C TYR A 120 -13.05 14.65 -23.27
N GLY A 121 -12.78 14.83 -24.56
CA GLY A 121 -12.39 13.76 -25.48
C GLY A 121 -11.20 12.92 -24.97
N PRO A 122 -10.84 11.82 -25.65
CA PRO A 122 -9.83 10.89 -25.17
C PRO A 122 -8.55 11.64 -24.76
N LEU A 123 -8.04 11.36 -23.56
CA LEU A 123 -6.82 11.96 -22.99
C LEU A 123 -5.58 11.76 -23.88
N ARG A 124 -5.65 10.82 -24.84
CA ARG A 124 -4.67 10.63 -25.89
C ARG A 124 -5.13 11.37 -27.16
N PRO A 125 -4.39 12.40 -27.63
CA PRO A 125 -4.63 12.91 -28.98
C PRO A 125 -4.37 11.76 -29.98
N MET A 126 -5.37 11.45 -30.80
CA MET A 126 -5.15 10.66 -32.01
C MET A 126 -4.30 11.52 -32.94
N ASN A 127 -2.99 11.30 -32.96
CA ASN A 127 -2.17 11.71 -34.09
C ASN A 127 -2.65 10.90 -35.29
N TYR A 128 -3.51 11.51 -36.12
CA TYR A 128 -3.58 11.10 -37.50
C TYR A 128 -2.25 11.52 -38.11
N GLU A 129 -1.35 10.55 -38.28
CA GLU A 129 -0.22 10.70 -39.20
C GLU A 129 -0.82 11.07 -40.56
N GLN A 130 -0.73 12.35 -40.91
CA GLN A 130 -0.95 12.80 -42.28
C GLN A 130 0.29 12.36 -43.06
N THR A 131 0.04 11.50 -44.03
CA THR A 131 0.92 11.18 -45.17
C THR A 131 1.64 12.40 -45.72
#